data_AF-A0A8T4T7I3-F1
#
_entry.id   AF-A0A8T4T7I3-F1
#
_cell.length_a   1.000
_cell.length_b   1.000
_cell.length_c   1.000
_cell.angle_alpha   90.00
_cell.angle_beta   90.00
_cell.angle_gamma   90.00
#
_symmetry.space_group_name_H-M   'P 1'
#
loop_
_entity.id
_entity.type
_entity.pdbx_description
1 polymer ?
#
loop_
_entity_poly.entity_id
_entity_poly.type
_entity_poly.pdbx_seq_one_letter_code
_entity_poly.pdbx_strand_id
1 'polypeptide(L)'
;MEILFKEGYCIYEDNKNDIVIATPHSGPAFETSTARDDNSETVASLCWRKLGGKLVVANVPRKRLWGVDLNRDIPDLNLALNMFNLFKNTDDNDEKLYQYRRRYAWVAKDETDYNHRLAIYKNFWKEVNDAKYVILVHRALTRIKNISSIIDIVIVNDTKNKPKIKDIIRDTNNKYYEFLKKIEPSYKKMVMFEEERFVSNILRVSNQFSLDKINGEFETHLKQDLEKIKLFATPKYYKYLNEDFNSQNFLRAVKNVIDNSPIPQVTMEYAFDGSLAYGPRHSLTNLNEKIVIEVESSRFLNFWYPEVAAEMISDIAEKICKI
;
A
#
# COMPACT_ATOMS: atom_id res chain seq x y z
N MET A 1 23.15 -16.23 -8.17
CA MET A 1 22.84 -15.06 -7.33
C MET A 1 23.89 -13.96 -7.42
N GLU A 2 23.56 -12.85 -8.10
CA GLU A 2 24.29 -11.58 -8.09
C GLU A 2 23.57 -10.59 -7.16
N ILE A 3 24.33 -9.81 -6.39
CA ILE A 3 23.79 -8.78 -5.49
C ILE A 3 24.45 -7.45 -5.82
N LEU A 4 23.64 -6.44 -6.12
CA LEU A 4 24.11 -5.10 -6.46
C LEU A 4 23.53 -4.09 -5.46
N PHE A 5 24.42 -3.33 -4.83
CA PHE A 5 24.05 -2.22 -3.96
C PHE A 5 24.11 -0.93 -4.77
N LYS A 6 22.96 -0.28 -4.94
CA LYS A 6 22.82 1.00 -5.63
C LYS A 6 22.44 2.06 -4.62
N GLU A 7 22.67 3.31 -4.99
CA GLU A 7 22.14 4.41 -4.21
C GLU A 7 20.61 4.44 -4.32
N GLY A 8 19.94 4.28 -3.19
CA GLY A 8 18.48 4.28 -3.10
C GLY A 8 17.79 2.91 -3.15
N TYR A 9 18.49 1.84 -3.53
CA TYR A 9 17.92 0.49 -3.60
C TYR A 9 18.99 -0.61 -3.72
N CYS A 10 18.58 -1.85 -3.49
CA CYS A 10 19.39 -3.05 -3.71
C CYS A 10 18.74 -3.95 -4.76
N ILE A 11 19.56 -4.69 -5.51
CA ILE A 11 19.12 -5.69 -6.49
C ILE A 11 19.64 -7.06 -6.07
N TYR A 12 18.78 -8.07 -6.15
CA TYR A 12 19.13 -9.48 -6.01
C TYR A 12 18.64 -10.22 -7.26
N GLU A 13 19.53 -10.93 -7.93
CA GLU A 13 19.22 -11.58 -9.20
C GLU A 13 19.74 -13.01 -9.20
N ASP A 14 18.87 -13.98 -9.49
CA ASP A 14 19.25 -15.39 -9.45
C ASP A 14 19.07 -16.11 -10.78
N ASN A 15 18.25 -15.60 -11.71
CA ASN A 15 17.98 -16.24 -13.01
C ASN A 15 17.51 -15.20 -14.06
N LYS A 16 17.71 -15.46 -15.36
CA LYS A 16 17.11 -14.69 -16.48
C LYS A 16 15.61 -14.98 -16.67
N ASN A 17 14.83 -15.06 -15.58
CA ASN A 17 13.38 -15.07 -15.69
C ASN A 17 12.89 -13.65 -15.96
N ASP A 18 11.87 -13.52 -16.82
CA ASP A 18 11.30 -12.24 -17.25
C ASP A 18 10.36 -11.62 -16.18
N ILE A 19 10.66 -11.87 -14.91
CA ILE A 19 9.91 -11.44 -13.73
C ILE A 19 10.78 -10.50 -12.91
N VAL A 20 10.24 -9.31 -12.60
CA VAL A 20 10.76 -8.44 -11.55
C VAL A 20 9.76 -8.38 -10.41
N ILE A 21 10.25 -8.55 -9.19
CA ILE A 21 9.52 -8.23 -7.97
C ILE A 21 10.16 -7.00 -7.35
N ALA A 22 9.37 -5.97 -7.03
CA ALA A 22 9.89 -4.74 -6.45
C ALA A 22 9.13 -4.33 -5.19
N THR A 23 9.85 -3.74 -4.24
CA THR A 23 9.28 -3.14 -3.03
C THR A 23 9.66 -1.67 -2.97
N PRO A 24 8.85 -0.77 -3.57
CA PRO A 24 9.20 0.65 -3.70
C PRO A 24 9.17 1.40 -2.35
N HIS A 25 8.56 0.83 -1.31
CA HIS A 25 8.32 1.48 -0.01
C HIS A 25 8.93 0.75 1.19
N SER A 26 9.85 -0.19 0.96
CA SER A 26 10.50 -1.00 2.01
C SER A 26 11.63 -0.29 2.76
N GLY A 27 12.02 0.91 2.34
CA GLY A 27 13.09 1.67 2.99
C GLY A 27 12.80 2.08 4.44
N PRO A 28 13.73 2.78 5.11
CA PRO A 28 13.61 3.13 6.52
C PRO A 28 12.37 3.99 6.81
N ALA A 29 11.80 3.80 8.00
CA ALA A 29 10.73 4.64 8.51
C ALA A 29 11.31 5.79 9.32
N PHE A 30 11.06 7.03 8.89
CA PHE A 30 11.39 8.24 9.62
C PHE A 30 10.11 8.94 10.09
N GLU A 31 10.19 9.59 11.27
CA GLU A 31 9.11 10.28 12.00
C GLU A 31 8.01 9.36 12.54
N THR A 32 7.48 8.46 11.70
CA THR A 32 6.42 7.53 12.09
C THR A 32 6.77 6.10 11.67
N SER A 33 6.62 5.15 12.59
CA SER A 33 6.96 3.74 12.35
C SER A 33 6.12 3.10 11.23
N THR A 34 4.94 3.66 10.94
CA THR A 34 4.04 3.20 9.89
C THR A 34 4.33 3.80 8.51
N ALA A 35 5.30 4.71 8.38
CA ALA A 35 5.60 5.41 7.13
C ALA A 35 6.26 4.53 6.07
N ARG A 36 6.80 3.37 6.42
CA ARG A 36 7.32 2.37 5.47
C ARG A 36 6.33 1.24 5.27
N ASP A 37 6.52 0.46 4.23
CA ASP A 37 5.79 -0.80 4.02
C ASP A 37 6.54 -1.92 4.76
N ASP A 38 6.33 -2.01 6.08
CA ASP A 38 7.02 -2.99 6.92
C ASP A 38 6.75 -4.43 6.46
N ASN A 39 7.83 -5.21 6.39
CA ASN A 39 7.85 -6.61 5.94
C ASN A 39 7.43 -6.84 4.48
N SER A 40 7.21 -5.80 3.66
CA SER A 40 7.00 -6.00 2.22
C SER A 40 8.22 -6.63 1.57
N GLU A 41 9.43 -6.25 1.99
CA GLU A 41 10.70 -6.83 1.53
C GLU A 41 10.84 -8.30 1.92
N THR A 42 10.32 -8.69 3.09
CA THR A 42 10.31 -10.08 3.54
C THR A 42 9.45 -10.91 2.60
N VAL A 43 8.19 -10.50 2.40
CA VAL A 43 7.25 -11.20 1.51
C VAL A 43 7.78 -11.23 0.08
N ALA A 44 8.27 -10.10 -0.44
CA ALA A 44 8.84 -10.02 -1.79
C ALA A 44 10.06 -10.95 -1.97
N SER A 45 10.93 -11.05 -0.97
CA SER A 45 12.07 -11.98 -1.02
C SER A 45 11.63 -13.44 -1.07
N LEU A 46 10.56 -13.79 -0.38
CA LEU A 46 10.00 -15.14 -0.39
C LEU A 46 9.29 -15.44 -1.72
N CYS A 47 8.56 -14.47 -2.29
CA CYS A 47 8.03 -14.57 -3.65
C CYS A 47 9.16 -14.78 -4.66
N TRP A 48 10.24 -14.01 -4.53
CA TRP A 48 11.40 -14.10 -5.43
C TRP A 48 12.09 -15.45 -5.36
N ARG A 49 12.22 -16.04 -4.17
CA ARG A 49 12.74 -17.41 -4.01
C ARG A 49 11.89 -18.46 -4.73
N LYS A 50 10.58 -18.22 -4.90
CA LYS A 50 9.65 -19.14 -5.57
C LYS A 50 9.60 -18.90 -7.09
N LEU A 51 9.51 -17.64 -7.51
CA LEU A 51 9.30 -17.25 -8.91
C LEU A 51 10.61 -17.05 -9.70
N GLY A 52 11.73 -16.80 -9.00
CA GLY A 52 13.00 -16.39 -9.59
C GLY A 52 12.97 -14.97 -10.17
N GLY A 53 13.92 -14.68 -11.05
CA GLY A 53 14.05 -13.38 -11.72
C GLY A 53 14.86 -12.37 -10.90
N LYS A 54 14.42 -11.12 -10.91
CA LYS A 54 15.07 -9.99 -10.24
C LYS A 54 14.22 -9.46 -9.09
N LEU A 55 14.82 -9.24 -7.93
CA LEU A 55 14.22 -8.57 -6.78
C LEU A 55 14.85 -7.19 -6.59
N VAL A 56 14.03 -6.14 -6.58
CA VAL A 56 14.46 -4.74 -6.38
C VAL A 56 13.87 -4.21 -5.07
N VAL A 57 14.73 -3.83 -4.12
CA VAL A 57 14.32 -3.41 -2.77
C VAL A 57 14.73 -1.97 -2.53
N ALA A 58 13.77 -1.06 -2.34
CA ALA A 58 14.09 0.32 -2.00
C ALA A 58 14.76 0.40 -0.62
N ASN A 59 15.82 1.21 -0.51
CA ASN A 59 16.52 1.45 0.75
C ASN A 59 16.47 2.94 1.19
N VAL A 60 15.68 3.76 0.50
CA VAL A 60 15.37 5.16 0.87
C VAL A 60 13.99 5.29 1.52
N PRO A 61 13.82 6.24 2.45
CA PRO A 61 12.50 6.49 3.04
C PRO A 61 11.56 7.08 1.99
N ARG A 62 10.29 6.66 1.98
CA ARG A 62 9.26 7.26 1.10
C ARG A 62 8.78 8.65 1.55
N LYS A 63 9.23 9.14 2.70
CA LYS A 63 8.89 10.48 3.19
C LYS A 63 9.60 11.52 2.32
N ARG A 64 8.81 12.41 1.68
CA ARG A 64 9.25 13.36 0.63
C ARG A 64 10.42 14.24 1.07
N LEU A 65 10.42 14.64 2.35
CA LEU A 65 11.45 15.49 2.92
C LEU A 65 12.82 14.78 2.97
N TRP A 66 12.83 13.48 3.25
CA TRP A 66 14.02 12.70 3.57
C TRP A 66 14.46 11.73 2.46
N GLY A 67 13.56 11.37 1.54
CA GLY A 67 13.86 10.44 0.44
C GLY A 67 12.88 10.57 -0.72
N VAL A 68 12.51 9.43 -1.30
CA VAL A 68 11.78 9.37 -2.57
C VAL A 68 10.63 8.38 -2.44
N ASP A 69 9.39 8.85 -2.60
CA ASP A 69 8.26 7.93 -2.78
C ASP A 69 8.26 7.44 -4.23
N LEU A 70 8.83 6.26 -4.43
CA LEU A 70 9.00 5.67 -5.75
C LEU A 70 7.66 5.38 -6.46
N ASN A 71 6.52 5.33 -5.74
CA ASN A 71 5.20 5.08 -6.32
C ASN A 71 4.43 6.38 -6.65
N ARG A 72 5.12 7.53 -6.78
CA ARG A 72 4.54 8.84 -7.11
C ARG A 72 5.25 9.50 -8.29
N ASP A 73 4.65 10.56 -8.80
CA ASP A 73 5.13 11.28 -9.97
C ASP A 73 6.34 12.18 -9.66
N ILE A 74 7.07 12.55 -10.71
CA ILE A 74 8.23 13.43 -10.62
C ILE A 74 7.74 14.89 -10.51
N PRO A 75 8.08 15.63 -9.44
CA PRO A 75 7.77 17.06 -9.38
C PRO A 75 8.67 17.86 -10.31
N ASP A 76 8.16 18.98 -10.83
CA ASP A 76 9.01 19.98 -11.48
C ASP A 76 9.99 20.60 -10.47
N LEU A 77 11.20 20.95 -10.91
CA LEU A 77 12.26 21.50 -10.04
C LEU A 77 11.75 22.69 -9.20
N ASN A 78 11.18 23.71 -9.83
CA ASN A 78 10.68 24.89 -9.11
C ASN A 78 9.61 24.54 -8.07
N LEU A 79 8.74 23.59 -8.40
CA LEU A 79 7.71 23.13 -7.47
C LEU A 79 8.34 22.40 -6.27
N ALA A 80 9.29 21.50 -6.52
CA ALA A 80 9.99 20.74 -5.48
C ALA A 80 10.76 21.66 -4.52
N LEU A 81 11.40 22.71 -5.04
CA LEU A 81 12.11 23.72 -4.25
C LEU A 81 11.15 24.56 -3.39
N ASN A 82 10.06 25.05 -4.00
CA ASN A 82 9.07 25.88 -3.30
C ASN A 82 8.38 25.11 -2.16
N MET A 83 8.10 23.82 -2.38
CA MET A 83 7.43 22.98 -1.39
C MET A 83 8.35 22.56 -0.24
N PHE A 84 9.67 22.59 -0.40
CA PHE A 84 10.61 22.16 0.64
C PHE A 84 10.41 22.90 1.97
N ASN A 85 10.26 24.22 1.91
CA ASN A 85 10.07 25.04 3.12
C ASN A 85 8.72 24.78 3.80
N LEU A 86 7.67 24.44 3.03
CA LEU A 86 6.37 24.07 3.61
C LEU A 86 6.47 22.72 4.34
N PHE A 87 7.13 21.73 3.74
CA PHE A 87 7.36 20.44 4.39
C PHE A 87 8.19 20.54 5.69
N LYS A 88 9.09 21.53 5.78
CA LYS A 88 9.92 21.73 6.97
C LYS A 88 9.18 22.42 8.12
N ASN A 89 8.27 23.34 7.80
CA ASN A 89 7.76 24.33 8.75
C ASN A 89 6.26 24.23 9.02
N THR A 90 5.55 23.29 8.39
CA THR A 90 4.08 23.18 8.48
C THR A 90 3.70 21.80 8.98
N ASP A 91 2.61 21.72 9.76
CA ASP A 91 2.04 20.47 10.22
C ASP A 91 1.69 19.55 9.05
N ASP A 92 1.93 18.25 9.24
CA ASP A 92 1.73 17.22 8.22
C ASP A 92 0.28 17.20 7.68
N ASN A 93 -0.71 17.73 8.39
CA ASN A 93 -2.13 17.74 8.00
C ASN A 93 -2.57 18.91 7.10
N ASP A 94 -1.66 19.79 6.68
CA ASP A 94 -2.00 20.85 5.73
C ASP A 94 -2.51 20.31 4.38
N GLU A 95 -3.58 20.90 3.85
CA GLU A 95 -4.26 20.44 2.63
C GLU A 95 -3.35 20.55 1.39
N LYS A 96 -2.51 21.59 1.29
CA LYS A 96 -1.57 21.71 0.16
C LYS A 96 -0.50 20.62 0.23
N LEU A 97 0.02 20.35 1.44
CA LEU A 97 0.95 19.24 1.65
C LEU A 97 0.29 17.89 1.33
N TYR A 98 -0.97 17.70 1.71
CA TYR A 98 -1.73 16.49 1.40
C TYR A 98 -1.87 16.27 -0.11
N GLN A 99 -2.33 17.29 -0.86
CA GLN A 99 -2.45 17.21 -2.31
C GLN A 99 -1.09 16.96 -2.99
N TYR A 100 -0.03 17.59 -2.48
CA TYR A 100 1.33 17.33 -2.98
C TYR A 100 1.74 15.87 -2.76
N ARG A 101 1.59 15.32 -1.56
CA ARG A 101 1.97 13.92 -1.23
C ARG A 101 1.21 12.89 -2.07
N ARG A 102 -0.05 13.19 -2.44
CA ARG A 102 -0.85 12.33 -3.32
C ARG A 102 -0.28 12.21 -4.72
N ARG A 103 0.42 13.25 -5.21
CA ARG A 103 0.91 13.30 -6.58
C ARG A 103 2.42 13.07 -6.69
N TYR A 104 3.21 13.73 -5.87
CA TYR A 104 4.65 13.88 -6.10
C TYR A 104 5.55 13.10 -5.12
N ALA A 105 6.70 12.68 -5.64
CA ALA A 105 7.59 11.73 -5.00
C ALA A 105 8.57 12.34 -3.98
N TRP A 106 9.03 13.57 -4.15
CA TRP A 106 9.97 14.24 -3.21
C TRP A 106 9.79 15.76 -3.17
N VAL A 107 10.47 16.42 -2.24
CA VAL A 107 10.79 17.86 -2.29
C VAL A 107 12.32 18.02 -2.32
N ALA A 108 12.83 19.18 -2.68
CA ALA A 108 14.28 19.39 -2.85
C ALA A 108 14.77 20.66 -2.15
N LYS A 109 15.93 20.57 -1.50
CA LYS A 109 16.61 21.72 -0.84
C LYS A 109 17.14 22.72 -1.86
N ASP A 110 17.72 22.18 -2.93
CA ASP A 110 18.39 22.89 -4.01
C ASP A 110 18.37 22.00 -5.26
N GLU A 111 18.92 22.52 -6.36
CA GLU A 111 18.96 21.81 -7.64
C GLU A 111 19.83 20.54 -7.59
N THR A 112 20.87 20.51 -6.74
CA THR A 112 21.71 19.32 -6.59
C THR A 112 20.95 18.19 -5.90
N ASP A 113 20.24 18.48 -4.80
CA ASP A 113 19.36 17.52 -4.12
C ASP A 113 18.24 17.02 -5.05
N TYR A 114 17.67 17.92 -5.87
CA TYR A 114 16.67 17.53 -6.87
C TYR A 114 17.22 16.51 -7.88
N ASN A 115 18.36 16.83 -8.51
CA ASN A 115 18.97 15.99 -9.53
C ASN A 115 19.43 14.64 -8.96
N HIS A 116 19.89 14.64 -7.72
CA HIS A 116 20.26 13.43 -6.99
C HIS A 116 19.06 12.50 -6.78
N ARG A 117 17.93 13.01 -6.27
CA ARG A 117 16.70 12.23 -6.07
C ARG A 117 16.09 11.77 -7.39
N LEU A 118 16.17 12.60 -8.42
CA LEU A 118 15.74 12.24 -9.77
C LEU A 118 16.55 11.06 -10.32
N ALA A 119 17.86 11.03 -10.08
CA ALA A 119 18.72 9.92 -10.48
C ALA A 119 18.34 8.62 -9.76
N ILE A 120 18.12 8.66 -8.44
CA ILE A 120 17.63 7.50 -7.66
C ILE A 120 16.32 6.98 -8.25
N TYR A 121 15.34 7.87 -8.46
CA TYR A 121 14.02 7.52 -9.00
C TYR A 121 14.13 6.85 -10.38
N LYS A 122 14.85 7.48 -11.31
CA LYS A 122 15.02 6.97 -12.68
C LYS A 122 15.75 5.63 -12.71
N ASN A 123 16.80 5.49 -11.90
CA ASN A 123 17.58 4.26 -11.84
C ASN A 123 16.77 3.11 -11.25
N PHE A 124 16.01 3.34 -10.18
CA PHE A 124 15.10 2.33 -9.62
C PHE A 124 14.12 1.82 -10.68
N TRP A 125 13.39 2.72 -11.34
CA TRP A 125 12.39 2.32 -12.32
C TRP A 125 13.00 1.71 -13.58
N LYS A 126 14.22 2.11 -13.97
CA LYS A 126 14.96 1.45 -15.05
C LYS A 126 15.16 -0.04 -14.75
N GLU A 127 15.59 -0.38 -13.53
CA GLU A 127 15.83 -1.77 -13.14
C GLU A 127 14.55 -2.62 -13.13
N VAL A 128 13.41 -1.99 -12.81
CA VAL A 128 12.10 -2.63 -12.82
C VAL A 128 11.55 -2.79 -14.24
N ASN A 129 11.86 -1.85 -15.13
CA ASN A 129 11.32 -1.81 -16.49
C ASN A 129 11.85 -2.93 -17.40
N ASP A 130 12.93 -3.61 -17.03
CA ASP A 130 13.56 -4.63 -17.88
C ASP A 130 12.72 -5.92 -18.05
N ALA A 131 11.70 -6.15 -17.20
CA ALA A 131 10.91 -7.38 -17.20
C ALA A 131 9.52 -7.24 -17.81
N LYS A 132 9.02 -8.30 -18.46
CA LYS A 132 7.64 -8.41 -18.95
C LYS A 132 6.62 -8.50 -17.82
N TYR A 133 6.95 -9.22 -16.76
CA TYR A 133 6.08 -9.39 -15.58
C TYR A 133 6.66 -8.62 -14.41
N VAL A 134 5.90 -7.66 -13.89
CA VAL A 134 6.31 -6.80 -12.77
C VAL A 134 5.34 -7.00 -11.60
N ILE A 135 5.87 -7.32 -10.43
CA ILE A 135 5.11 -7.52 -9.20
C ILE A 135 5.58 -6.48 -8.17
N LEU A 136 4.73 -5.50 -7.89
CA LEU A 136 4.99 -4.47 -6.89
C LEU A 136 4.35 -4.88 -5.57
N VAL A 137 5.17 -5.19 -4.57
CA VAL A 137 4.69 -5.64 -3.26
C VAL A 137 4.67 -4.46 -2.29
N HIS A 138 3.46 -4.16 -1.82
CA HIS A 138 3.13 -3.10 -0.88
C HIS A 138 2.57 -3.64 0.43
N ARG A 139 2.45 -2.75 1.42
CA ARG A 139 1.80 -3.05 2.69
C ARG A 139 0.59 -2.15 2.94
N ALA A 140 -0.58 -2.78 2.99
CA ALA A 140 -1.80 -2.17 3.48
C ALA A 140 -1.88 -2.24 5.02
N LEU A 141 -2.18 -1.12 5.68
CA LEU A 141 -2.52 -1.15 7.11
C LEU A 141 -3.79 -1.99 7.31
N THR A 142 -3.82 -2.81 8.35
CA THR A 142 -4.96 -3.67 8.68
C THR A 142 -6.07 -2.85 9.35
N ARG A 143 -6.82 -2.08 8.55
CA ARG A 143 -7.88 -1.15 9.00
C ARG A 143 -9.25 -1.52 8.46
N ILE A 144 -10.34 -1.02 9.06
CA ILE A 144 -11.69 -1.41 8.63
C ILE A 144 -11.99 -1.03 7.20
N LYS A 145 -11.46 0.10 6.70
CA LYS A 145 -11.57 0.47 5.28
C LYS A 145 -11.12 -0.62 4.30
N ASN A 146 -10.25 -1.53 4.74
CA ASN A 146 -9.74 -2.63 3.94
C ASN A 146 -10.49 -3.95 4.17
N ILE A 147 -11.36 -4.07 5.19
CA ILE A 147 -12.14 -5.31 5.42
C ILE A 147 -13.08 -5.59 4.23
N SER A 148 -13.16 -6.83 3.71
CA SER A 148 -12.52 -8.08 4.18
C SER A 148 -11.24 -8.47 3.43
N SER A 149 -10.59 -7.55 2.73
CA SER A 149 -9.33 -7.80 2.01
C SER A 149 -8.17 -8.08 2.97
N ILE A 150 -7.46 -9.19 2.76
CA ILE A 150 -6.17 -9.49 3.41
C ILE A 150 -4.98 -9.33 2.46
N ILE A 151 -5.23 -9.46 1.15
CA ILE A 151 -4.37 -9.10 0.03
C ILE A 151 -5.31 -8.49 -1.01
N ASP A 152 -5.05 -7.27 -1.46
CA ASP A 152 -5.76 -6.67 -2.60
C ASP A 152 -4.84 -6.65 -3.82
N ILE A 153 -5.32 -7.21 -4.92
CA ILE A 153 -4.60 -7.29 -6.19
C ILE A 153 -5.09 -6.18 -7.11
N VAL A 154 -4.18 -5.36 -7.59
CA VAL A 154 -4.44 -4.33 -8.58
C VAL A 154 -3.64 -4.64 -9.84
N ILE A 155 -4.28 -4.57 -11.00
CA ILE A 155 -3.60 -4.82 -12.28
C ILE A 155 -3.51 -3.52 -13.04
N VAL A 156 -2.29 -3.05 -13.30
CA VAL A 156 -2.09 -1.80 -14.03
C VAL A 156 -2.33 -2.06 -15.52
N ASN A 157 -3.25 -1.28 -16.11
CA ASN A 157 -3.50 -1.23 -17.55
C ASN A 157 -3.99 -2.52 -18.24
N ASP A 158 -4.55 -3.49 -17.51
CA ASP A 158 -5.19 -4.67 -18.11
C ASP A 158 -6.66 -4.78 -17.73
N THR A 159 -7.55 -4.22 -18.56
CA THR A 159 -9.00 -4.33 -18.38
C THR A 159 -9.58 -5.61 -18.97
N LYS A 160 -8.90 -6.23 -19.94
CA LYS A 160 -9.43 -7.38 -20.70
C LYS A 160 -9.34 -8.67 -19.91
N ASN A 161 -8.27 -8.86 -19.13
CA ASN A 161 -8.07 -10.08 -18.37
C ASN A 161 -8.71 -10.05 -16.97
N LYS A 162 -9.29 -8.92 -16.54
CA LYS A 162 -9.95 -8.78 -15.21
C LYS A 162 -10.90 -9.93 -14.87
N PRO A 163 -11.78 -10.42 -15.76
CA PRO A 163 -12.64 -11.56 -15.44
C PRO A 163 -11.85 -12.84 -15.09
N LYS A 164 -10.83 -13.18 -15.90
CA LYS A 164 -9.96 -14.34 -15.65
C LYS A 164 -9.17 -14.19 -14.35
N ILE A 165 -8.72 -12.98 -14.04
CA ILE A 165 -7.98 -12.69 -12.80
C ILE A 165 -8.89 -12.83 -11.57
N LYS A 166 -10.17 -12.41 -11.67
CA LYS A 166 -11.16 -12.68 -10.63
C LYS A 166 -11.37 -14.18 -10.38
N ASP A 167 -11.38 -15.00 -11.44
CA ASP A 167 -11.44 -16.46 -11.30
C ASP A 167 -10.20 -17.02 -10.60
N ILE A 168 -9.00 -16.55 -10.96
CA ILE A 168 -7.74 -16.91 -10.27
C ILE A 168 -7.79 -16.57 -8.78
N ILE A 169 -8.32 -15.39 -8.44
CA ILE A 169 -8.47 -14.95 -7.04
C ILE A 169 -9.49 -15.82 -6.30
N ARG A 170 -10.62 -16.15 -6.93
CA ARG A 170 -11.61 -17.09 -6.36
C ARG A 170 -10.98 -18.46 -6.08
N ASP A 171 -10.22 -19.00 -7.03
CA ASP A 171 -9.55 -20.29 -6.85
C ASP A 171 -8.49 -20.23 -5.74
N THR A 172 -7.79 -19.11 -5.61
CA THR A 172 -6.84 -18.87 -4.53
C THR A 172 -7.55 -18.81 -3.18
N ASN A 173 -8.66 -18.07 -3.06
CA ASN A 173 -9.48 -18.04 -1.85
C ASN A 173 -10.01 -19.44 -1.47
N ASN A 174 -10.43 -20.24 -2.45
CA ASN A 174 -10.85 -21.62 -2.21
C ASN A 174 -9.69 -22.49 -1.69
N LYS A 175 -8.52 -22.39 -2.33
CA LYS A 175 -7.31 -23.14 -1.92
C LYS A 175 -6.90 -22.82 -0.48
N TYR A 176 -6.98 -21.56 -0.07
CA TYR A 176 -6.52 -21.10 1.24
C TYR A 176 -7.65 -20.88 2.27
N TYR A 177 -8.88 -21.32 1.98
CA TYR A 177 -10.05 -21.05 2.81
C TYR A 177 -9.86 -21.47 4.28
N GLU A 178 -9.39 -22.68 4.54
CA GLU A 178 -9.19 -23.20 5.90
C GLU A 178 -8.17 -22.36 6.69
N PHE A 179 -7.10 -21.93 6.04
CA PHE A 179 -6.12 -21.03 6.65
C PHE A 179 -6.75 -19.67 6.98
N LEU A 180 -7.44 -19.06 6.00
CA LEU A 180 -8.09 -17.76 6.15
C LEU A 180 -9.14 -17.79 7.28
N LYS A 181 -9.92 -18.87 7.37
CA LYS A 181 -10.87 -19.09 8.45
C LYS A 181 -10.19 -19.22 9.80
N LYS A 182 -9.08 -19.96 9.87
CA LYS A 182 -8.31 -20.15 11.11
C LYS A 182 -7.74 -18.84 11.65
N ILE A 183 -7.26 -17.95 10.79
CA ILE A 183 -6.64 -16.67 11.21
C ILE A 183 -7.66 -15.54 11.42
N GLU A 184 -8.91 -15.71 10.98
CA GLU A 184 -9.96 -14.69 11.02
C GLU A 184 -10.07 -13.98 12.39
N PRO A 185 -10.15 -14.68 13.55
CA PRO A 185 -10.31 -14.00 14.83
C PRO A 185 -9.12 -13.09 15.17
N SER A 186 -7.89 -13.51 14.82
CA SER A 186 -6.67 -12.73 15.07
C SER A 186 -6.55 -11.55 14.12
N TYR A 187 -6.90 -11.74 12.85
CA TYR A 187 -6.97 -10.66 11.86
C TYR A 187 -7.94 -9.57 12.31
N LYS A 188 -9.16 -9.96 12.70
CA LYS A 188 -10.21 -9.05 13.17
C LYS A 188 -9.81 -8.28 14.43
N LYS A 189 -9.10 -8.92 15.36
CA LYS A 189 -8.50 -8.24 16.54
C LYS A 189 -7.45 -7.20 16.12
N MET A 190 -6.61 -7.51 15.14
CA MET A 190 -5.62 -6.56 14.61
C MET A 190 -6.31 -5.36 13.96
N VAL A 191 -7.43 -5.57 13.25
CA VAL A 191 -8.21 -4.48 12.68
C VAL A 191 -8.72 -3.53 13.77
N MET A 192 -9.31 -4.08 14.84
CA MET A 192 -9.77 -3.27 15.97
C MET A 192 -8.63 -2.45 16.59
N PHE A 193 -7.47 -3.07 16.81
CA PHE A 193 -6.31 -2.41 17.39
C PHE A 193 -5.79 -1.25 16.52
N GLU A 194 -5.72 -1.43 15.20
CA GLU A 194 -5.29 -0.36 14.28
C GLU A 194 -6.31 0.78 14.21
N GLU A 195 -7.62 0.52 14.37
CA GLU A 195 -8.62 1.57 14.49
C GLU A 195 -8.51 2.35 15.80
N GLU A 196 -8.27 1.67 16.92
CA GLU A 196 -7.98 2.34 18.21
C GLU A 196 -6.73 3.23 18.11
N ARG A 197 -5.68 2.75 17.44
CA ARG A 197 -4.48 3.53 17.16
C ARG A 197 -4.78 4.74 16.27
N PHE A 198 -5.61 4.58 15.24
CA PHE A 198 -6.00 5.68 14.36
C PHE A 198 -6.79 6.76 15.11
N VAL A 199 -7.79 6.37 15.89
CA VAL A 199 -8.58 7.27 16.75
C VAL A 199 -7.68 7.99 17.75
N SER A 200 -6.77 7.26 18.41
CA SER A 200 -5.80 7.84 19.35
C SER A 200 -4.88 8.85 18.69
N ASN A 201 -4.46 8.59 17.45
CA ASN A 201 -3.61 9.51 16.69
C ASN A 201 -4.35 10.79 16.30
N ILE A 202 -5.64 10.69 15.91
CA ILE A 202 -6.48 11.88 15.68
C ILE A 202 -6.58 12.67 16.97
N LEU A 203 -6.99 12.06 18.08
CA LEU A 203 -7.11 12.73 19.38
C LEU A 203 -5.81 13.41 19.82
N ARG A 204 -4.66 12.78 19.58
CA ARG A 204 -3.34 13.37 19.89
C ARG A 204 -3.04 14.63 19.08
N VAL A 205 -3.46 14.69 17.81
CA VAL A 205 -3.14 15.80 16.90
C VAL A 205 -4.18 16.92 16.98
N SER A 206 -5.47 16.58 17.03
CA SER A 206 -6.58 17.54 16.99
C SER A 206 -7.21 17.83 18.36
N ASN A 207 -6.80 17.14 19.43
CA ASN A 207 -7.41 17.14 20.77
C ASN A 207 -8.89 16.71 20.82
N GLN A 208 -9.52 16.44 19.68
CA GLN A 208 -10.94 16.12 19.55
C GLN A 208 -11.18 15.17 18.38
N PHE A 209 -12.07 14.21 18.56
CA PHE A 209 -12.54 13.33 17.50
C PHE A 209 -13.88 13.85 16.97
N SER A 210 -13.83 14.87 16.12
CA SER A 210 -14.99 15.53 15.52
C SER A 210 -14.75 15.80 14.04
N LEU A 211 -15.82 15.71 13.23
CA LEU A 211 -15.73 15.91 11.78
C LEU A 211 -15.18 17.31 11.42
N ASP A 212 -15.51 18.33 12.21
CA ASP A 212 -15.08 19.72 11.97
C ASP A 212 -13.58 19.97 12.18
N LYS A 213 -12.89 19.05 12.88
CA LYS A 213 -11.46 19.18 13.21
C LYS A 213 -10.57 18.21 12.44
N ILE A 214 -11.18 17.29 11.70
CA ILE A 214 -10.49 16.26 10.94
C ILE A 214 -10.39 16.74 9.49
N ASN A 215 -9.16 16.95 8.99
CA ASN A 215 -8.89 17.44 7.64
C ASN A 215 -7.89 16.55 6.89
N GLY A 216 -7.73 16.80 5.59
CA GLY A 216 -6.72 16.19 4.73
C GLY A 216 -6.76 14.66 4.72
N GLU A 217 -5.64 14.04 5.12
CA GLU A 217 -5.49 12.58 5.12
C GLU A 217 -6.41 11.89 6.14
N PHE A 218 -6.57 12.46 7.33
CA PHE A 218 -7.45 11.87 8.35
C PHE A 218 -8.91 11.89 7.92
N GLU A 219 -9.36 12.96 7.25
CA GLU A 219 -10.72 13.06 6.73
C GLU A 219 -10.98 12.01 5.64
N THR A 220 -10.04 11.87 4.71
CA THR A 220 -10.13 10.89 3.63
C THR A 220 -10.22 9.47 4.20
N HIS A 221 -9.38 9.14 5.18
CA HIS A 221 -9.38 7.82 5.81
C HIS A 221 -10.67 7.56 6.60
N LEU A 222 -11.14 8.55 7.35
CA LEU A 222 -12.38 8.43 8.12
C LEU A 222 -13.59 8.23 7.20
N LYS A 223 -13.65 8.94 6.06
CA LYS A 223 -14.71 8.72 5.06
C LYS A 223 -14.72 7.27 4.56
N GLN A 224 -13.55 6.71 4.25
CA GLN A 224 -13.45 5.31 3.81
C GLN A 224 -13.92 4.32 4.88
N ASP A 225 -13.62 4.58 6.16
CA ASP A 225 -14.13 3.78 7.28
C ASP A 225 -15.65 3.86 7.41
N LEU A 226 -16.21 5.08 7.30
CA LEU A 226 -17.64 5.32 7.42
C LEU A 226 -18.43 4.59 6.32
N GLU A 227 -17.90 4.49 5.11
CA GLU A 227 -18.50 3.67 4.05
C GLU A 227 -18.56 2.19 4.42
N LYS A 228 -17.52 1.65 5.06
CA LYS A 228 -17.55 0.26 5.56
C LYS A 228 -18.51 0.08 6.73
N ILE A 229 -18.60 1.08 7.61
CA ILE A 229 -19.58 1.09 8.70
C ILE A 229 -21.00 1.08 8.14
N LYS A 230 -21.30 1.94 7.16
CA LYS A 230 -22.61 1.96 6.51
C LYS A 230 -22.96 0.63 5.83
N LEU A 231 -21.96 -0.06 5.27
CA LEU A 231 -22.15 -1.33 4.57
C LEU A 231 -22.38 -2.52 5.51
N PHE A 232 -21.65 -2.60 6.62
CA PHE A 232 -21.60 -3.81 7.46
C PHE A 232 -22.17 -3.64 8.88
N ALA A 233 -22.28 -2.41 9.39
CA ALA A 233 -22.90 -2.20 10.70
C ALA A 233 -24.41 -2.37 10.61
N THR A 234 -25.00 -2.96 11.65
CA THR A 234 -26.46 -3.01 11.78
C THR A 234 -27.03 -1.59 11.90
N PRO A 235 -28.29 -1.36 11.45
CA PRO A 235 -28.89 -0.02 11.43
C PRO A 235 -28.84 0.71 12.79
N LYS A 236 -28.89 -0.04 13.90
CA LYS A 236 -28.78 0.50 15.26
C LYS A 236 -27.46 1.23 15.50
N TYR A 237 -26.32 0.61 15.19
CA TYR A 237 -25.00 1.20 15.46
C TYR A 237 -24.69 2.35 14.51
N TYR A 238 -25.10 2.24 13.24
CA TYR A 238 -24.96 3.34 12.29
C TYR A 238 -25.79 4.55 12.71
N LYS A 239 -27.03 4.34 13.18
CA LYS A 239 -27.89 5.41 13.71
C LYS A 239 -27.25 6.11 14.91
N TYR A 240 -26.74 5.36 15.90
CA TYR A 240 -26.08 5.98 17.05
C TYR A 240 -24.83 6.78 16.68
N LEU A 241 -24.02 6.30 15.73
CA LEU A 241 -22.86 7.03 15.24
C LEU A 241 -23.26 8.36 14.57
N ASN A 242 -24.37 8.37 13.82
CA ASN A 242 -24.86 9.58 13.16
C ASN A 242 -25.52 10.57 14.13
N GLU A 243 -26.22 10.08 15.15
CA GLU A 243 -26.87 10.93 16.15
C GLU A 243 -25.85 11.60 17.09
N ASP A 244 -24.75 10.91 17.40
CA ASP A 244 -23.70 11.39 18.29
C ASP A 244 -22.32 10.90 17.81
N PHE A 245 -21.69 11.70 16.95
CA PHE A 245 -20.39 11.36 16.39
C PHE A 245 -19.25 11.64 17.39
N ASN A 246 -18.72 10.56 17.97
CA ASN A 246 -17.55 10.61 18.85
C ASN A 246 -16.73 9.32 18.76
N SER A 247 -15.54 9.32 19.37
CA SER A 247 -14.61 8.18 19.33
C SER A 247 -15.21 6.88 19.86
N GLN A 248 -16.02 6.94 20.92
CA GLN A 248 -16.63 5.76 21.52
C GLN A 248 -17.69 5.15 20.61
N ASN A 249 -18.59 5.97 20.06
CA ASN A 249 -19.62 5.51 19.13
C ASN A 249 -19.00 5.01 17.81
N PHE A 250 -17.93 5.65 17.33
CA PHE A 250 -17.16 5.18 16.19
C PHE A 250 -16.59 3.79 16.43
N LEU A 251 -15.87 3.58 17.54
CA LEU A 251 -15.27 2.28 17.88
C LEU A 251 -16.32 1.18 18.15
N ARG A 252 -17.50 1.54 18.67
CA ARG A 252 -18.64 0.60 18.79
C ARG A 252 -19.15 0.17 17.42
N ALA A 253 -19.29 1.10 16.49
CA ALA A 253 -19.71 0.80 15.12
C ALA A 253 -18.66 -0.05 14.39
N VAL A 254 -17.37 0.28 14.54
CA VAL A 254 -16.23 -0.53 14.07
C VAL A 254 -16.32 -1.96 14.59
N LYS A 255 -16.51 -2.15 15.91
CA LYS A 255 -16.64 -3.49 16.49
C LYS A 255 -17.82 -4.25 15.88
N ASN A 256 -18.96 -3.59 15.69
CA ASN A 256 -20.11 -4.21 15.03
C ASN A 256 -19.83 -4.60 13.58
N VAL A 257 -19.10 -3.78 12.81
CA VAL A 257 -18.63 -4.15 11.46
C VAL A 257 -17.76 -5.39 11.51
N ILE A 258 -16.77 -5.43 12.42
CA ILE A 258 -15.84 -6.55 12.55
C ILE A 258 -16.59 -7.86 12.83
N ASP A 259 -17.57 -7.83 13.74
CA ASP A 259 -18.38 -9.00 14.09
C ASP A 259 -19.24 -9.50 12.92
N ASN A 260 -19.70 -8.60 12.04
CA ASN A 260 -20.57 -8.94 10.89
C ASN A 260 -19.81 -9.10 9.56
N SER A 261 -18.53 -8.77 9.53
CA SER A 261 -17.75 -8.80 8.29
C SER A 261 -17.41 -10.24 7.84
N PRO A 262 -17.26 -10.48 6.52
CA PRO A 262 -16.84 -11.77 5.99
C PRO A 262 -15.46 -12.21 6.49
N ILE A 263 -15.14 -13.48 6.26
CA ILE A 263 -13.79 -14.04 6.45
C ILE A 263 -12.79 -13.20 5.61
N PRO A 264 -11.56 -12.95 6.12
CA PRO A 264 -10.53 -12.31 5.32
C PRO A 264 -10.28 -13.09 4.01
N GLN A 265 -10.10 -12.37 2.91
CA GLN A 265 -9.94 -12.96 1.60
C GLN A 265 -9.00 -12.14 0.72
N VAL A 266 -8.42 -12.80 -0.29
CA VAL A 266 -7.78 -12.09 -1.40
C VAL A 266 -8.87 -11.40 -2.22
N THR A 267 -8.66 -10.15 -2.58
CA THR A 267 -9.59 -9.35 -3.36
C THR A 267 -8.90 -8.74 -4.59
N MET A 268 -9.70 -8.20 -5.50
CA MET A 268 -9.20 -7.47 -6.66
C MET A 268 -9.81 -6.08 -6.67
N GLU A 269 -8.95 -5.08 -6.67
CA GLU A 269 -9.30 -3.66 -6.69
C GLU A 269 -10.43 -3.28 -5.72
N TYR A 270 -10.41 -3.86 -4.51
CA TYR A 270 -11.50 -3.71 -3.54
C TYR A 270 -11.33 -2.50 -2.63
N ALA A 271 -10.11 -2.28 -2.16
CA ALA A 271 -9.73 -1.15 -1.31
C ALA A 271 -8.79 -0.18 -2.05
N PHE A 272 -8.01 -0.70 -2.99
CA PHE A 272 -7.06 0.04 -3.80
C PHE A 272 -7.41 -0.11 -5.28
N ASP A 273 -7.33 0.97 -6.07
CA ASP A 273 -7.65 0.95 -7.50
C ASP A 273 -6.42 1.29 -8.37
N GLY A 274 -5.25 1.47 -7.76
CA GLY A 274 -4.02 1.88 -8.43
C GLY A 274 -4.09 3.27 -9.08
N SER A 275 -5.06 4.11 -8.72
CA SER A 275 -5.20 5.46 -9.27
C SER A 275 -4.05 6.39 -8.87
N LEU A 276 -3.42 6.11 -7.72
CA LEU A 276 -2.30 6.89 -7.17
C LEU A 276 -0.92 6.32 -7.53
N ALA A 277 -0.87 5.22 -8.28
CA ALA A 277 0.37 4.56 -8.68
C ALA A 277 0.99 5.23 -9.93
N TYR A 278 1.36 6.50 -9.80
CA TYR A 278 1.97 7.26 -10.90
C TYR A 278 3.32 6.70 -11.32
N GLY A 279 4.08 6.17 -10.35
CA GLY A 279 5.41 5.60 -10.57
C GLY A 279 5.44 4.57 -11.70
N PRO A 280 4.73 3.43 -11.55
CA PRO A 280 4.68 2.42 -12.60
C PRO A 280 4.00 2.93 -13.87
N ARG A 281 2.93 3.74 -13.77
CA ARG A 281 2.18 4.24 -14.93
C ARG A 281 2.99 5.15 -15.86
N HIS A 282 3.92 5.93 -15.31
CA HIS A 282 4.71 6.88 -16.11
C HIS A 282 6.14 6.38 -16.41
N SER A 283 6.68 5.48 -15.58
CA SER A 283 8.09 5.08 -15.69
C SER A 283 8.29 3.75 -16.42
N LEU A 284 7.27 2.88 -16.47
CA LEU A 284 7.35 1.64 -17.23
C LEU A 284 6.99 1.91 -18.69
N THR A 285 7.89 1.56 -19.60
CA THR A 285 7.67 1.66 -21.05
C THR A 285 6.91 0.44 -21.55
N ASN A 286 6.22 0.55 -22.68
CA ASN A 286 5.47 -0.56 -23.30
C ASN A 286 4.49 -1.24 -22.33
N LEU A 287 3.78 -0.46 -21.50
CA LEU A 287 2.83 -0.98 -20.52
C LEU A 287 1.77 -1.91 -21.13
N ASN A 288 1.42 -1.74 -22.41
CA ASN A 288 0.48 -2.62 -23.12
C ASN A 288 1.03 -4.04 -23.39
N GLU A 289 2.34 -4.23 -23.27
CA GLU A 289 3.05 -5.50 -23.48
C GLU A 289 3.51 -6.14 -22.16
N LYS A 290 3.34 -5.41 -21.05
CA LYS A 290 3.73 -5.85 -19.70
C LYS A 290 2.50 -6.23 -18.88
N ILE A 291 2.70 -7.14 -17.94
CA ILE A 291 1.73 -7.38 -16.87
C ILE A 291 2.31 -6.82 -15.59
N VAL A 292 1.65 -5.80 -15.04
CA VAL A 292 2.08 -5.15 -13.81
C VAL A 292 1.02 -5.40 -12.75
N ILE A 293 1.42 -6.08 -11.69
CA ILE A 293 0.58 -6.49 -10.57
C ILE A 293 1.04 -5.71 -9.35
N GLU A 294 0.18 -4.86 -8.80
CA GLU A 294 0.39 -4.32 -7.46
C GLU A 294 -0.33 -5.20 -6.43
N VAL A 295 0.38 -5.50 -5.36
CA VAL A 295 -0.07 -6.37 -4.30
C VAL A 295 -0.09 -5.56 -3.02
N GLU A 296 -1.28 -5.26 -2.53
CA GLU A 296 -1.51 -4.55 -1.28
C GLU A 296 -1.81 -5.59 -0.19
N SER A 297 -0.75 -6.19 0.36
CA SER A 297 -0.87 -7.22 1.39
C SER A 297 -0.98 -6.61 2.77
N SER A 298 -1.88 -7.14 3.60
CA SER A 298 -2.12 -6.59 4.93
C SER A 298 -0.89 -6.71 5.84
N ARG A 299 -0.68 -5.70 6.70
CA ARG A 299 0.35 -5.71 7.75
C ARG A 299 0.34 -7.00 8.57
N PHE A 300 -0.86 -7.42 8.97
CA PHE A 300 -1.08 -8.64 9.74
C PHE A 300 -0.48 -9.87 9.04
N LEU A 301 -0.77 -10.04 7.75
CA LEU A 301 -0.29 -11.19 7.00
C LEU A 301 1.22 -11.11 6.76
N ASN A 302 1.74 -9.95 6.38
CA ASN A 302 3.18 -9.75 6.14
C ASN A 302 4.03 -10.03 7.38
N PHE A 303 3.54 -9.66 8.57
CA PHE A 303 4.29 -9.82 9.82
C PHE A 303 4.17 -11.24 10.39
N TRP A 304 2.95 -11.77 10.53
CA TRP A 304 2.73 -13.04 11.23
C TRP A 304 2.81 -14.27 10.32
N TYR A 305 2.55 -14.12 9.03
CA TYR A 305 2.46 -15.23 8.07
C TYR A 305 3.14 -14.90 6.73
N PRO A 306 4.39 -14.40 6.71
CA PRO A 306 5.05 -13.94 5.48
C PRO A 306 5.19 -15.03 4.40
N GLU A 307 5.45 -16.28 4.81
CA GLU A 307 5.53 -17.43 3.89
C GLU A 307 4.20 -17.70 3.19
N VAL A 308 3.09 -17.66 3.93
CA VAL A 308 1.75 -17.88 3.36
C VAL A 308 1.34 -16.70 2.48
N ALA A 309 1.69 -15.46 2.86
CA ALA A 309 1.50 -14.29 2.01
C ALA A 309 2.22 -14.48 0.66
N ALA A 310 3.50 -14.87 0.72
CA ALA A 310 4.31 -15.08 -0.46
C ALA A 310 3.81 -16.23 -1.33
N GLU A 311 3.29 -17.30 -0.73
CA GLU A 311 2.66 -18.41 -1.44
C GLU A 311 1.40 -17.97 -2.20
N MET A 312 0.48 -17.28 -1.53
CA MET A 312 -0.74 -16.76 -2.18
C MET A 312 -0.39 -15.82 -3.34
N ILE A 313 0.57 -14.91 -3.14
CA ILE A 313 1.00 -13.95 -4.16
C ILE A 313 1.65 -14.68 -5.35
N SER A 314 2.53 -15.65 -5.08
CA SER A 314 3.22 -16.41 -6.12
C SER A 314 2.24 -17.26 -6.94
N ASP A 315 1.29 -17.94 -6.28
CA ASP A 315 0.24 -18.71 -6.93
C ASP A 315 -0.61 -17.84 -7.89
N ILE A 316 -0.98 -16.64 -7.46
CA ILE A 316 -1.73 -15.68 -8.26
C ILE A 316 -0.86 -15.22 -9.44
N ALA A 317 0.37 -14.79 -9.18
CA ALA A 317 1.27 -14.30 -10.19
C ALA A 317 1.56 -15.34 -11.28
N GLU A 318 1.87 -16.59 -10.91
CA GLU A 318 2.12 -17.68 -11.86
C GLU A 318 0.94 -17.93 -12.79
N LYS A 319 -0.29 -17.88 -12.26
CA LYS A 319 -1.50 -18.09 -13.05
C LYS A 319 -1.76 -16.91 -13.98
N ILE A 320 -1.54 -15.68 -13.51
CA ILE A 320 -1.68 -14.47 -14.32
C ILE A 320 -0.65 -14.44 -15.45
N CYS A 321 0.60 -14.84 -15.18
CA CYS A 321 1.67 -14.84 -16.18
C CYS A 321 1.42 -15.79 -17.36
N LYS A 322 0.49 -16.74 -17.21
CA LYS A 322 0.11 -17.75 -18.21
C LYS A 322 -1.12 -17.37 -19.06
N ILE A 323 -1.75 -16.22 -18.78
CA ILE A 323 -2.92 -15.72 -19.54
C ILE A 323 -2.48 -15.13 -20.89
#